data_AF-A0A537MFY2-F1
#
_entry.id   AF-A0A537MFY2-F1
#
_cell.length_a   1.000
_cell.length_b   1.000
_cell.length_c   1.000
_cell.angle_alpha   90.00
_cell.angle_beta   90.00
_cell.angle_gamma   90.00
#
_symmetry.space_group_name_H-M   'P 1'
#
loop_
_entity.id
_entity.type
_entity.pdbx_description
1 polymer ?
#
loop_
_entity_poly.entity_id
_entity_poly.type
_entity_poly.pdbx_seq_one_letter_code
_entity_poly.pdbx_strand_id
1 'polypeptide(L)'
;MTAPPATAWKILTVDEWASFQASGRFEGSPADRADGFIHLSAEDQIEGTIARHFTGRTDLVFAEIDLTVLGEAVKWEVSRGGALFPHHYGALPLEAVRAARAQS
;
A
#
# COMPACT_ATOMS: atom_id res chain seq x y z
N MET A 1 -10.46 -22.77 1.15
CA MET A 1 -9.97 -21.42 1.47
C MET A 1 -8.89 -21.10 0.45
N THR A 2 -9.06 -20.07 -0.35
CA THR A 2 -8.04 -19.62 -1.31
C THR A 2 -6.91 -18.97 -0.52
N ALA A 3 -5.65 -19.22 -0.88
CA ALA A 3 -4.54 -18.51 -0.28
C ALA A 3 -4.70 -16.99 -0.50
N PRO A 4 -4.28 -16.14 0.46
CA PRO A 4 -4.27 -14.70 0.24
C PRO A 4 -3.38 -14.35 -0.97
N PRO A 5 -3.68 -13.25 -1.68
CA PRO A 5 -2.85 -12.78 -2.79
C PRO A 5 -1.38 -12.67 -2.40
N ALA A 6 -0.48 -12.99 -3.33
CA ALA A 6 0.96 -12.78 -3.15
C ALA A 6 1.37 -11.31 -3.33
N THR A 7 0.47 -10.47 -3.87
CA THR A 7 0.74 -9.05 -4.14
C THR A 7 -0.39 -8.17 -3.63
N ALA A 8 -0.03 -6.93 -3.28
CA ALA A 8 -0.96 -5.85 -2.97
C ALA A 8 -0.40 -4.51 -3.49
N TRP A 9 -1.14 -3.43 -3.29
CA TRP A 9 -0.82 -2.12 -3.79
C TRP A 9 -0.64 -1.12 -2.67
N LYS A 10 0.44 -0.33 -2.74
CA LYS A 10 0.54 0.93 -2.02
C LYS A 10 0.24 2.07 -2.97
N ILE A 11 -0.74 2.89 -2.60
CA ILE A 11 -1.01 4.16 -3.28
C ILE A 11 -0.24 5.24 -2.54
N LEU A 12 0.60 5.95 -3.29
CA LEU A 12 1.50 7.00 -2.81
C LEU A 12 1.24 8.27 -3.59
N THR A 13 1.61 9.40 -3.02
CA THR A 13 1.88 10.61 -3.81
C THR A 13 3.21 10.48 -4.57
N VAL A 14 3.39 11.28 -5.61
CA VAL A 14 4.68 11.38 -6.32
C VAL A 14 5.81 11.75 -5.34
N ASP A 15 5.58 12.65 -4.39
CA ASP A 15 6.58 13.08 -3.40
C ASP A 15 6.92 11.98 -2.38
N GLU A 16 5.91 11.23 -1.92
CA GLU A 16 6.12 10.06 -1.06
C GLU A 16 6.90 8.98 -1.80
N TRP A 17 6.59 8.75 -3.08
CA TRP A 17 7.31 7.79 -3.91
C TRP A 17 8.77 8.21 -4.12
N ALA A 18 9.04 9.47 -4.45
CA ALA A 18 10.40 9.97 -4.61
C ALA A 18 11.21 9.84 -3.30
N SER A 19 10.59 10.17 -2.16
CA SER A 19 11.21 10.02 -0.84
C SER A 19 11.47 8.56 -0.47
N PHE A 20 10.53 7.67 -0.80
CA PHE A 20 10.68 6.22 -0.62
C PHE A 20 11.85 5.70 -1.44
N GLN A 21 11.93 6.03 -2.73
CA GLN A 21 13.05 5.63 -3.58
C GLN A 21 14.40 6.13 -3.04
N ALA A 22 14.47 7.38 -2.58
CA ALA A 22 15.70 7.97 -2.06
C ALA A 22 16.17 7.34 -0.74
N SER A 23 15.24 6.94 0.12
CA SER A 23 15.54 6.38 1.45
C SER A 23 15.68 4.86 1.47
N GLY A 24 15.18 4.17 0.45
CA GLY A 24 15.12 2.71 0.36
C GLY A 24 14.06 2.07 1.26
N ARG A 25 13.30 2.85 2.03
CA ARG A 25 12.21 2.36 2.90
C ARG A 25 11.13 3.42 3.10
N PHE A 26 9.87 3.01 3.10
CA PHE A 26 8.75 3.89 3.36
C PHE A 26 8.29 3.72 4.81
N GLU A 27 8.38 4.80 5.58
CA GLU A 27 8.02 4.84 7.01
C GLU A 27 6.51 5.07 7.24
N GLY A 28 5.70 5.01 6.17
CA GLY A 28 4.27 5.29 6.20
C GLY A 28 3.93 6.75 5.88
N SER A 29 2.75 6.95 5.30
CA SER A 29 2.08 8.25 5.15
C SER A 29 1.60 8.78 6.52
N PRO A 30 1.10 10.02 6.61
CA PRO A 30 0.50 10.51 7.86
C PRO A 30 -0.61 9.61 8.43
N ALA A 31 -1.45 9.02 7.57
CA ALA A 31 -2.50 8.09 7.98
C ALA A 31 -1.90 6.77 8.50
N ASP A 32 -0.94 6.21 7.77
CA ASP A 32 -0.26 4.96 8.19
C ASP A 32 0.38 5.10 9.58
N ARG A 33 1.03 6.25 9.84
CA ARG A 33 1.65 6.51 11.14
C ARG A 33 0.64 6.75 12.25
N ALA A 34 -0.50 7.36 11.94
CA ALA A 34 -1.58 7.56 12.91
C ALA A 34 -2.21 6.23 13.32
N ASP A 35 -2.38 5.31 12.37
CA ASP A 35 -3.02 4.01 12.59
C ASP A 35 -2.02 2.92 13.03
N GLY A 36 -0.72 3.15 12.86
CA GLY A 36 0.36 2.28 13.35
C GLY A 36 0.75 1.15 12.40
N PHE A 37 0.29 1.20 11.14
CA PHE A 37 0.61 0.23 10.09
C PHE A 37 0.49 0.87 8.70
N ILE A 38 1.18 0.31 7.70
CA ILE A 38 1.09 0.75 6.32
C ILE A 38 -0.14 0.11 5.67
N HIS A 39 -1.07 0.95 5.24
CA HIS A 39 -2.24 0.54 4.47
C HIS A 39 -1.81 0.10 3.08
N LEU A 40 -2.14 -1.15 2.73
CA LEU A 40 -2.09 -1.68 1.37
C LEU A 40 -3.52 -1.95 0.88
N SER A 41 -3.68 -2.21 -0.40
CA SER A 41 -4.98 -2.56 -1.01
C SER A 41 -4.79 -3.76 -1.94
N ALA A 42 -5.73 -4.71 -1.91
CA ALA A 42 -5.85 -5.69 -2.98
C ALA A 42 -6.24 -4.99 -4.30
N GLU A 43 -6.07 -5.67 -5.44
CA GLU A 43 -6.36 -5.11 -6.77
C GLU A 43 -7.79 -4.56 -6.88
N ASP A 44 -8.77 -5.34 -6.41
CA ASP A 44 -10.20 -4.99 -6.44
C ASP A 44 -10.58 -3.86 -5.47
N GLN A 45 -9.66 -3.45 -4.58
CA GLN A 45 -9.87 -2.41 -3.59
C GLN A 45 -9.34 -1.04 -4.02
N ILE A 46 -8.53 -0.97 -5.07
CA ILE A 46 -7.82 0.25 -5.50
C ILE A 46 -8.80 1.39 -5.76
N GLU A 47 -9.81 1.18 -6.62
CA GLU A 47 -10.77 2.22 -7.01
C GLU A 47 -11.51 2.80 -5.79
N GLY A 48 -11.96 1.93 -4.88
CA GLY A 48 -12.61 2.34 -3.64
C GLY A 48 -11.67 3.11 -2.70
N THR A 49 -10.38 2.76 -2.68
CA THR A 49 -9.36 3.49 -1.90
C THR A 49 -9.13 4.89 -2.48
N ILE A 50 -8.99 5.02 -3.80
CA ILE A 50 -8.85 6.32 -4.48
C ILE A 50 -10.05 7.21 -4.18
N ALA A 51 -11.26 6.69 -4.43
CA ALA A 51 -12.49 7.45 -4.26
C ALA A 51 -12.69 7.98 -2.83
N ARG A 52 -12.17 7.26 -1.82
CA ARG A 52 -12.33 7.62 -0.41
C ARG A 52 -11.23 8.53 0.14
N HIS A 53 -9.98 8.30 -0.24
CA HIS A 53 -8.82 8.94 0.40
C HIS A 53 -8.06 9.90 -0.50
N PHE A 54 -8.22 9.78 -1.82
CA PHE A 54 -7.43 10.51 -2.81
C PHE A 54 -8.31 11.28 -3.80
N THR A 55 -9.54 11.63 -3.41
CA THR A 55 -10.48 12.38 -4.26
C THR A 55 -9.83 13.68 -4.76
N GLY A 56 -9.82 13.87 -6.09
CA GLY A 56 -9.25 15.07 -6.74
C GLY A 56 -7.73 15.09 -6.86
N ARG A 57 -7.03 14.05 -6.40
CA ARG A 57 -5.57 13.90 -6.60
C ARG A 57 -5.29 13.37 -8.01
N THR A 58 -4.25 13.92 -8.63
CA THR A 58 -3.73 13.47 -9.94
C THR A 58 -2.25 13.09 -9.85
N ASP A 59 -1.62 13.34 -8.71
CA ASP A 59 -0.21 13.14 -8.40
C ASP A 59 0.02 11.81 -7.68
N LEU A 60 -0.61 10.72 -8.14
CA LEU A 60 -0.51 9.42 -7.49
C LEU A 60 0.45 8.47 -8.20
N VAL A 61 1.06 7.60 -7.41
CA VAL A 61 1.86 6.45 -7.85
C VAL A 61 1.26 5.19 -7.24
N PHE A 62 1.12 4.16 -8.06
CA PHE A 62 0.68 2.83 -7.66
C PHE A 62 1.88 1.90 -7.64
N ALA A 63 2.33 1.53 -6.44
CA ALA A 63 3.42 0.58 -6.24
C ALA A 63 2.85 -0.82 -5.97
N GLU A 64 3.19 -1.79 -6.80
CA GLU A 64 2.89 -3.21 -6.61
C GLU A 64 3.90 -3.80 -5.62
N ILE A 65 3.39 -4.36 -4.53
CA ILE A 65 4.16 -4.86 -3.40
C ILE A 65 4.10 -6.38 -3.36
N ASP A 66 5.26 -7.03 -3.29
CA ASP A 66 5.40 -8.46 -3.04
C ASP A 66 5.19 -8.75 -1.55
N LEU A 67 4.06 -9.37 -1.20
CA LEU A 67 3.74 -9.70 0.18
C LEU A 67 4.58 -10.87 0.71
N THR A 68 5.17 -11.69 -0.17
CA THR A 68 6.02 -12.81 0.25
C THR A 68 7.34 -12.33 0.83
N VAL A 69 7.83 -11.17 0.38
CA VAL A 69 9.02 -10.49 0.94
C VAL A 69 8.72 -9.94 2.35
N LEU A 70 7.48 -9.48 2.58
CA LEU A 70 7.07 -8.90 3.86
C LEU A 70 6.70 -9.97 4.91
N GLY A 71 6.28 -11.15 4.48
CA GLY A 71 6.02 -12.30 5.35
C GLY A 71 4.97 -12.02 6.42
N GLU A 72 5.25 -12.42 7.66
CA GLU A 72 4.32 -12.33 8.80
C GLU A 72 4.01 -10.90 9.27
N ALA A 73 4.74 -9.90 8.76
CA ALA A 73 4.45 -8.50 9.03
C ALA A 73 3.15 -8.02 8.35
N VAL A 74 2.61 -8.78 7.40
CA VAL A 74 1.35 -8.48 6.71
C VAL A 74 0.20 -9.22 7.38
N LYS A 75 -0.82 -8.47 7.80
CA LYS A 75 -2.09 -9.02 8.30
C LYS A 75 -3.22 -8.62 7.39
N TRP A 76 -4.10 -9.58 7.10
CA TRP A 76 -5.36 -9.33 6.39
C TRP A 76 -6.44 -9.12 7.43
N GLU A 77 -6.89 -7.88 7.59
CA GLU A 77 -7.80 -7.49 8.67
C GLU A 77 -9.09 -6.91 8.11
N VAL A 78 -10.20 -7.15 8.83
CA VAL A 78 -11.51 -6.62 8.44
C VAL A 78 -11.47 -5.11 8.54
N SER A 79 -11.79 -4.46 7.43
CA SER A 79 -11.92 -3.02 7.32
C SER A 79 -13.33 -2.66 6.85
N ARG A 80 -13.45 -1.62 6.04
CA ARG A 80 -14.72 -1.13 5.50
C ARG A 80 -15.50 -2.21 4.76
N GLY A 81 -16.82 -2.23 4.99
CA GLY A 81 -17.74 -3.12 4.29
C GLY A 81 -17.54 -4.61 4.58
N GLY A 82 -16.80 -4.97 5.64
CA GLY A 82 -16.50 -6.37 5.97
C GLY A 82 -15.39 -6.99 5.11
N ALA A 83 -14.79 -6.23 4.19
CA ALA A 83 -13.71 -6.71 3.35
C ALA A 83 -12.37 -6.73 4.09
N LEU A 84 -11.52 -7.71 3.78
CA LEU A 84 -10.17 -7.82 4.33
C LEU A 84 -9.20 -6.94 3.56
N PHE A 85 -8.48 -6.07 4.24
CA PHE A 85 -7.40 -5.25 3.67
C PHE A 85 -6.05 -5.74 4.20
N PRO A 86 -4.99 -5.73 3.37
CA PRO A 86 -3.64 -6.01 3.84
C PRO A 86 -3.07 -4.79 4.58
N HIS A 87 -2.61 -5.01 5.81
CA HIS A 87 -1.90 -4.04 6.63
C HIS A 87 -0.49 -4.55 6.94
N HIS A 88 0.53 -3.75 6.64
CA HIS A 88 1.93 -4.08 6.91
C HIS A 88 2.42 -3.39 8.18
N TYR A 89 2.88 -4.17 9.16
CA TYR A 89 3.39 -3.68 10.43
C TYR A 89 4.91 -3.49 10.39
N GLY A 90 5.32 -2.28 10.05
CA GLY A 90 6.72 -1.88 9.97
C GLY A 90 6.97 -0.97 8.78
N ALA A 91 8.23 -0.57 8.58
CA ALA A 91 8.63 0.14 7.37
C ALA A 91 8.49 -0.80 6.15
N LEU A 92 8.05 -0.25 5.03
CA LEU A 92 7.96 -1.00 3.76
C LEU A 92 9.30 -0.85 3.02
N PRO A 93 10.09 -1.92 2.83
CA PRO A 93 11.37 -1.83 2.14
C PRO A 93 11.17 -1.70 0.62
N LEU A 94 12.07 -0.99 -0.06
CA LEU A 94 11.98 -0.78 -1.50
C LEU A 94 12.13 -2.10 -2.28
N GLU A 95 12.84 -3.08 -1.74
CA GLU A 95 13.00 -4.42 -2.31
C GLU A 95 11.68 -5.21 -2.42
N ALA A 96 10.64 -4.84 -1.66
CA ALA A 96 9.32 -5.42 -1.79
C ALA A 96 8.54 -4.83 -2.97
N VAL A 97 9.01 -3.75 -3.61
CA VAL A 97 8.32 -3.14 -4.75
C VAL A 97 8.69 -3.88 -6.05
N ARG A 98 7.68 -4.48 -6.70
CA ARG A 98 7.85 -5.20 -7.98
C ARG A 98 7.79 -4.27 -9.17
N ALA A 99 6.89 -3.30 -9.13
CA ALA A 99 6.65 -2.32 -10.18
C ALA A 99 5.99 -1.07 -9.59
N ALA A 100 6.18 0.07 -10.23
CA ALA A 100 5.46 1.30 -9.88
C ALA A 100 5.03 2.03 -11.16
N ARG A 101 3.81 2.60 -11.15
CA ARG A 101 3.28 3.41 -12.25
C ARG A 101 2.65 4.69 -11.72
N ALA A 102 2.88 5.81 -12.41
CA ALA A 102 2.18 7.05 -12.14
C ALA A 102 0.73 6.96 -12.67
N GLN A 103 -0.19 7.66 -12.01
CA GLN A 103 -1.53 7.89 -12.51
C GLN A 103 -1.45 8.66 -13.83
N SER A 104 -2.22 8.19 -14.83
CA SER A 104 -2.35 8.82 -16.15
C SER A 104 -3.43 9.89 -16.17
#